data_AF-A0A1H9DYI3-F1
#
_entry.id   AF-A0A1H9DYI3-F1
#
_cell.length_a   1.000
_cell.length_b   1.000
_cell.length_c   1.000
_cell.angle_alpha   90.00
_cell.angle_beta   90.00
_cell.angle_gamma   90.00
#
_symmetry.space_group_name_H-M   'P 1'
#
loop_
_entity.id
_entity.type
_entity.pdbx_description
1 polymer ?
#
loop_
_entity_poly.entity_id
_entity_poly.type
_entity_poly.pdbx_seq_one_letter_code
_entity_poly.pdbx_strand_id
1 'polypeptide(L)' 'MAWRKSSYSASGSECVEVGHGVGIRDSKAPATHLAINREAWAAFLGIVKACDSTTR' A
#
# COMPACT_ATOMS: atom_id res chain seq x y z
N MET A 1 -15.19 -0.09 8.72
CA MET A 1 -13.99 -0.03 7.85
C MET A 1 -12.83 -0.61 8.63
N ALA A 2 -12.30 -1.76 8.22
CA ALA A 2 -11.21 -2.43 8.93
C ALA A 2 -9.89 -2.22 8.18
N TRP A 3 -8.94 -1.54 8.83
CA TRP A 3 -7.57 -1.38 8.35
C TRP A 3 -6.78 -2.65 8.67
N ARG A 4 -5.99 -3.13 7.70
CA ARG A 4 -5.08 -4.27 7.92
C ARG A 4 -3.65 -3.80 7.79
N LYS A 5 -2.82 -4.12 8.78
CA LYS A 5 -1.37 -3.95 8.73
C LYS A 5 -0.75 -4.91 7.71
N SER A 6 0.14 -4.38 6.86
CA SER A 6 0.91 -5.19 5.92
C SER A 6 1.82 -6.19 6.64
N SER A 7 1.98 -7.38 6.08
CA SER A 7 2.90 -8.42 6.56
C SER A 7 4.38 -8.07 6.32
N TYR A 8 4.66 -7.09 5.46
CA TYR A 8 6.02 -6.61 5.16
C TYR A 8 6.51 -5.55 6.14
N SER A 9 5.68 -5.15 7.10
CA SER A 9 6.04 -4.15 8.10
C SER A 9 6.86 -4.78 9.23
N ALA A 10 8.17 -4.59 9.18
CA ALA A 10 9.09 -4.95 10.25
C ALA A 10 8.76 -4.19 11.55
N SER A 11 9.10 -4.78 12.70
CA SER A 11 8.84 -4.25 14.04
C SER A 11 9.68 -2.99 14.34
N GLY A 12 9.33 -1.84 13.78
CA GLY A 12 9.91 -0.57 14.26
C GLY A 12 9.84 0.63 13.32
N SER A 13 9.87 0.48 12.00
CA SER A 13 10.16 1.64 11.13
C SER A 13 9.16 1.93 10.00
N GLU A 14 8.48 0.94 9.43
CA GLU A 14 7.75 1.14 8.15
C GLU A 14 6.41 0.38 8.11
N CYS A 15 5.48 0.83 8.94
CA CYS A 15 4.16 0.22 9.08
C CYS A 15 3.16 0.87 8.13
N VAL A 16 2.83 0.18 7.03
CA VAL A 16 1.79 0.61 6.08
C VAL A 16 0.53 -0.21 6.30
N GLU A 17 -0.61 0.47 6.30
CA GLU A 17 -1.92 -0.17 6.43
C GLU A 17 -2.78 0.10 5.18
N VAL A 18 -3.57 -0.91 4.82
CA VAL A 18 -4.45 -0.87 3.64
C VAL A 18 -5.89 -1.12 4.08
N GLY A 19 -6.82 -0.33 3.54
CA GLY A 19 -8.26 -0.45 3.78
C GLY A 19 -9.05 -0.66 2.49
N HIS A 20 -10.19 -1.36 2.59
CA HIS A 20 -11.16 -1.43 1.50
C HIS A 20 -11.78 -0.04 1.27
N GLY A 21 -11.66 0.51 0.06
CA GLY A 21 -11.99 1.91 -0.27
C GLY A 21 -10.78 2.76 -0.65
N VAL A 22 -9.58 2.17 -0.65
CA VAL A 22 -8.33 2.72 -1.21
C VAL A 22 -7.84 3.99 -0.52
N GLY A 23 -7.54 3.86 0.77
CA GLY A 23 -6.62 4.76 1.45
C GLY A 23 -5.33 4.02 1.77
N ILE A 24 -4.18 4.62 1.49
CA ILE A 24 -2.90 4.22 2.07
C ILE A 24 -2.65 5.15 3.25
N ARG A 25 -2.25 4.61 4.40
CA ARG A 25 -1.81 5.44 5.53
C ARG A 25 -0.55 4.93 6.15
N ASP A 26 0.18 5.88 6.71
CA ASP A 26 1.27 5.62 7.60
C ASP A 26 0.72 5.30 9.00
N SER A 27 1.18 4.22 9.61
CA SER A 27 0.68 3.81 10.94
C SER A 27 1.10 4.77 12.05
N LYS A 28 2.16 5.56 11.83
CA LYS A 28 2.67 6.56 12.79
C LYS A 28 1.94 7.92 12.62
N ALA A 29 1.25 8.13 11.50
CA ALA A 29 0.40 9.28 11.23
C ALA A 29 -1.03 8.87 10.83
N PRO A 30 -1.83 8.29 11.74
CA PRO A 30 -3.10 7.64 11.43
C PRO A 30 -4.22 8.58 10.98
N ALA A 31 -4.03 9.89 11.12
CA ALA A 31 -4.98 10.93 10.71
C ALA A 31 -4.87 11.30 9.22
N THR A 32 -3.76 10.97 8.56
CA THR A 32 -3.50 11.32 7.16
C THR A 32 -3.59 10.07 6.28
N HIS A 33 -4.39 10.14 5.22
CA HIS A 33 -4.60 9.04 4.28
C HIS A 33 -4.45 9.55 2.85
N LEU A 34 -3.68 8.83 2.03
CA LEU A 34 -3.69 9.02 0.59
C LEU A 34 -4.82 8.21 -0.02
N ALA A 35 -5.86 8.90 -0.49
CA ALA A 35 -6.90 8.29 -1.30
C ALA A 35 -6.37 8.03 -2.72
N ILE A 36 -6.33 6.78 -3.13
CA ILE A 36 -5.95 6.38 -4.50
C ILE A 36 -7.21 5.80 -5.13
N ASN A 37 -7.48 5.99 -6.42
CA ASN A 37 -8.61 5.29 -7.04
C ASN A 37 -8.21 3.84 -7.40
N ARG A 38 -9.20 2.95 -7.59
CA ARG A 38 -8.95 1.53 -7.88
C ARG A 38 -8.15 1.32 -9.18
N GLU A 39 -8.39 2.16 -10.18
CA GLU A 39 -7.78 2.06 -11.51
C GLU A 39 -6.28 2.40 -11.46
N ALA A 40 -5.92 3.50 -10.79
CA ALA A 40 -4.54 3.92 -10.58
C ALA A 40 -3.76 2.88 -9.76
N TRP A 41 -4.40 2.27 -8.75
CA TRP A 41 -3.80 1.19 -7.98
C TRP A 41 -3.52 -0.04 -8.85
N ALA A 42 -4.46 -0.43 -9.72
CA ALA A 42 -4.27 -1.56 -10.62
C ALA A 42 -3.14 -1.30 -11.64
N ALA A 43 -3.08 -0.09 -12.21
CA ALA A 43 -2.02 0.32 -13.14
C ALA A 43 -0.63 0.29 -12.48
N PHE A 44 -0.51 0.85 -11.28
CA PHE A 44 0.73 0.84 -10.51
C PHE A 44 1.24 -0.59 -10.25
N LEU A 45 0.36 -1.49 -9.79
CA LEU A 45 0.73 -2.89 -9.56
C LEU A 45 1.17 -3.61 -10.84
N GLY A 46 0.58 -3.28 -11.99
CA GLY A 46 1.00 -3.83 -13.28
C GLY A 46 2.44 -3.46 -13.62
N ILE A 47 2.81 -2.18 -13.43
CA ILE A 47 4.16 -1.66 -13.69
C ILE A 47 5.19 -2.33 -12.78
N VAL A 48 4.91 -2.38 -11.46
CA VAL A 48 5.83 -2.97 -10.48
C VAL A 48 6.11 -4.44 -10.77
N LYS A 49 5.08 -5.23 -11.10
CA LYS A 49 5.23 -6.66 -11.42
C LYS A 49 5.99 -6.90 -12.73
N ALA A 50 5.77 -6.06 -13.74
CA ALA A 50 6.50 -6.14 -15.01
C ALA A 50 8.00 -5.82 -14.83
N CYS A 51 8.32 -4.86 -13.97
CA CYS A 51 9.70 -4.50 -13.63
C CYS A 51 10.42 -5.63 -12.89
N ASP A 52 9.76 -6.28 -11.91
CA ASP A 52 10.30 -7.45 -11.20
C ASP A 52 10.53 -8.66 -12.14
N SER A 53 9.69 -8.80 -13.16
CA SER A 53 9.84 -9.86 -14.18
C SER A 53 11.01 -9.61 -15.14
N THR A 54 11.55 -8.39 -15.19
CA THR A 54 12.67 -7.99 -16.07
C THR A 54 14.03 -8.19 -15.38
N THR A 55 14.05 -8.35 -14.05
CA THR A 55 15.27 -8.61 -13.25
C THR A 55 15.46 -10.09 -12.91
N ARG A 56 14.66 -10.99 -13.48
CA ARG A 56 14.78 -12.45 -13.32
C ARG A 56 15.35 -13.16 -14.55
#